data_AF-A0A2V9PLL5-F1
#
_entry.id   AF-A0A2V9PLL5-F1
#
_cell.length_a   1.000
_cell.length_b   1.000
_cell.length_c   1.000
_cell.angle_alpha   90.00
_cell.angle_beta   90.00
_cell.angle_gamma   90.00
#
_symmetry.space_group_name_H-M   'P 1'
#
loop_
_entity.id
_entity.type
_entity.pdbx_description
1 polymer ?
#
loop_
_entity_poly.entity_id
_entity_poly.type
_entity_poly.pdbx_seq_one_letter_code
_entity_poly.pdbx_strand_id
1 'polypeptide(L)'
;MDSQLGEAYRGSPTSSSAPPCQWRVPFTIQPKKGANDMFTRVVELTSKSGKSKELANTINEKVVPVLKKQHGFVDEMVLVSDAEPNRILGISFWDTKEDAEQYHREQFPKIHDSVRHLLETEPGVRTFDVHTSTTHRIEAGKAA
;
A
#
# COMPACT_ATOMS: atom_id res chain seq x y z
N MET A 1 63.04 43.06 23.46
CA MET A 1 62.22 43.11 24.69
C MET A 1 60.78 42.96 24.22
N ASP A 2 60.03 41.90 24.52
CA ASP A 2 60.26 40.67 25.31
C ASP A 2 59.52 39.51 24.58
N SER A 3 59.98 38.26 24.51
CA SER A 3 60.51 37.28 25.49
C SER A 3 59.41 36.29 25.94
N GLN A 4 59.78 35.00 25.94
CA GLN A 4 59.04 33.82 26.44
C GLN A 4 57.74 33.42 25.70
N LEU A 5 57.24 32.17 25.77
CA LEU A 5 57.75 30.80 26.00
C LEU A 5 56.57 29.86 25.64
N GLY A 6 56.78 28.57 25.36
CA GLY A 6 55.67 27.60 25.37
C GLY A 6 55.84 26.39 24.47
N GLU A 7 55.90 25.21 25.09
CA GLU A 7 55.91 23.91 24.43
C GLU A 7 54.49 23.48 23.98
N ALA A 8 54.38 22.55 23.02
CA ALA A 8 53.80 21.22 23.27
C ALA A 8 53.59 20.36 22.00
N TYR A 9 54.04 19.11 22.11
CA TYR A 9 53.51 17.88 21.49
C TYR A 9 51.96 17.83 21.44
N ARG A 10 51.26 17.06 20.60
CA ARG A 10 51.58 16.13 19.47
C ARG A 10 50.23 15.73 18.84
N GLY A 11 50.11 15.65 17.53
CA GLY A 11 48.89 15.15 16.87
C GLY A 11 49.13 14.64 15.46
N SER A 12 49.09 13.32 15.27
CA SER A 12 49.20 12.67 13.96
C SER A 12 47.88 12.75 13.18
N PRO A 13 47.88 12.98 11.86
CA PRO A 13 46.65 12.95 11.07
C PRO A 13 46.28 11.51 10.70
N THR A 14 45.30 10.91 11.38
CA THR A 14 44.65 9.67 10.92
C THR A 14 43.56 10.00 9.90
N SER A 15 43.80 9.66 8.64
CA SER A 15 42.80 9.78 7.57
C SER A 15 41.56 8.95 7.88
N SER A 16 40.41 9.62 8.01
CA SER A 16 39.12 8.95 8.22
C SER A 16 38.52 8.53 6.88
N SER A 17 38.87 7.34 6.41
CA SER A 17 38.20 6.71 5.28
C SER A 17 36.93 5.99 5.74
N ALA A 18 35.77 6.66 5.63
CA ALA A 18 34.48 6.00 5.76
C ALA A 18 34.34 4.87 4.72
N PRO A 19 33.78 3.70 5.06
CA PRO A 19 33.60 2.62 4.10
C PRO A 19 32.55 3.01 3.05
N PRO A 20 32.76 2.68 1.75
CA PRO A 20 31.74 2.92 0.74
C PRO A 20 30.52 2.04 1.04
N CYS A 21 29.35 2.67 1.19
CA CYS A 21 28.07 1.98 1.37
C CYS A 21 27.66 1.22 0.11
N GLN A 22 28.25 0.04 -0.09
CA GLN A 22 28.05 -0.81 -1.25
C GLN A 22 26.81 -1.70 -1.06
N TRP A 23 25.63 -1.08 -0.84
CA TRP A 23 24.33 -1.78 -0.85
C TRP A 23 23.93 -2.13 -2.30
N ARG A 24 24.78 -2.88 -3.01
CA ARG A 24 24.37 -3.52 -4.26
C ARG A 24 23.45 -4.68 -3.89
N VAL A 25 22.14 -4.46 -3.89
CA VAL A 25 21.15 -5.55 -3.91
C VAL A 25 21.04 -6.08 -5.34
N PRO A 26 21.52 -7.30 -5.66
CA PRO A 26 21.34 -7.89 -6.97
C PRO A 26 20.10 -8.78 -6.94
N PHE A 27 18.96 -8.26 -6.44
CA PHE A 27 17.71 -9.02 -6.44
C PHE A 27 17.01 -8.87 -7.80
N THR A 28 17.71 -9.32 -8.85
CA THR A 28 17.13 -9.52 -10.18
C THR A 28 16.20 -10.73 -10.08
N ILE A 29 14.95 -10.49 -9.69
CA ILE A 29 13.90 -11.50 -9.76
C ILE A 29 13.69 -11.82 -11.25
N GLN A 30 14.14 -13.00 -11.68
CA GLN A 30 13.80 -13.50 -13.01
C GLN A 30 12.43 -14.19 -12.95
N PRO A 31 11.41 -13.70 -13.67
CA PRO A 31 10.10 -14.35 -13.70
C PRO A 31 10.17 -15.72 -14.39
N LYS A 32 9.35 -16.67 -13.92
CA LYS A 32 9.14 -18.01 -14.52
C LYS A 32 7.70 -18.12 -15.05
N LYS A 33 7.39 -19.17 -15.85
CA LYS A 33 6.10 -19.36 -16.58
C LYS A 33 4.99 -20.21 -15.89
N GLY A 34 3.71 -19.90 -16.20
CA GLY A 34 2.41 -20.32 -15.59
C GLY A 34 1.80 -19.44 -14.45
N ALA A 35 1.16 -18.28 -14.73
CA ALA A 35 0.53 -17.40 -13.72
C ALA A 35 -0.98 -17.52 -13.63
N ASN A 36 -1.53 -17.21 -12.46
CA ASN A 36 -2.77 -16.43 -12.40
C ASN A 36 -2.36 -14.96 -12.20
N ASP A 37 -2.79 -14.09 -13.11
CA ASP A 37 -2.53 -12.65 -13.02
C ASP A 37 -3.50 -12.05 -11.99
N MET A 38 -3.05 -11.97 -10.73
CA MET A 38 -3.85 -11.44 -9.63
C MET A 38 -4.29 -10.01 -9.93
N PHE A 39 -5.54 -9.68 -9.63
CA PHE A 39 -6.14 -8.39 -9.92
C PHE A 39 -6.34 -7.56 -8.64
N THR A 40 -6.27 -6.24 -8.75
CA THR A 40 -6.60 -5.33 -7.63
C THR A 40 -7.54 -4.21 -8.06
N ARG A 41 -8.45 -3.84 -7.15
CA ARG A 41 -9.26 -2.63 -7.27
C ARG A 41 -8.88 -1.66 -6.17
N VAL A 42 -8.48 -0.46 -6.59
CA VAL A 42 -8.25 0.71 -5.73
C VAL A 42 -9.50 1.58 -5.78
N VAL A 43 -10.11 1.81 -4.62
CA VAL A 43 -11.29 2.66 -4.45
C VAL A 43 -10.87 3.90 -3.66
N GLU A 44 -10.84 5.04 -4.34
CA GLU A 44 -10.62 6.34 -3.73
C GLU A 44 -11.94 6.87 -3.16
N LEU A 45 -11.93 7.20 -1.87
CA LEU A 45 -13.10 7.64 -1.11
C LEU A 45 -12.83 9.01 -0.50
N THR A 46 -13.75 9.95 -0.70
CA THR A 46 -13.77 11.23 0.01
C THR A 46 -14.89 11.19 1.04
N SER A 47 -14.54 11.11 2.32
CA SER A 47 -15.52 11.21 3.41
C SER A 47 -15.97 12.65 3.63
N LYS A 48 -17.14 12.82 4.23
CA LYS A 48 -17.55 14.11 4.83
C LYS A 48 -16.54 14.57 5.87
N SER A 49 -16.49 15.88 6.12
CA SER A 49 -15.56 16.48 7.08
C SER A 49 -15.63 15.79 8.46
N GLY A 50 -14.47 15.30 8.93
CA GLY A 50 -14.34 14.61 10.22
C GLY A 50 -14.91 13.18 10.28
N LYS A 51 -15.38 12.61 9.16
CA LYS A 51 -15.97 11.26 9.08
C LYS A 51 -15.02 10.17 8.60
N SER A 52 -13.75 10.48 8.32
CA SER A 52 -12.81 9.53 7.73
C SER A 52 -12.59 8.27 8.59
N LYS A 53 -12.35 8.44 9.89
CA LYS A 53 -12.21 7.29 10.82
C LYS A 53 -13.49 6.46 10.95
N GLU A 54 -14.66 7.09 10.92
CA GLU A 54 -15.97 6.41 10.97
C GLU A 54 -16.23 5.59 9.70
N LEU A 55 -15.86 6.13 8.53
CA LEU A 55 -15.93 5.41 7.26
C LEU A 55 -14.94 4.24 7.21
N ALA A 56 -13.68 4.44 7.63
CA ALA A 56 -12.69 3.36 7.70
C ALA A 56 -13.12 2.21 8.63
N ASN A 57 -13.67 2.54 9.81
CA ASN A 57 -14.26 1.54 10.72
C ASN A 57 -15.45 0.83 10.07
N THR A 58 -16.36 1.57 9.42
CA THR A 58 -17.53 1.01 8.73
C THR A 58 -17.12 0.04 7.62
N ILE A 59 -16.05 0.33 6.88
CA ILE A 59 -15.49 -0.58 5.87
C ILE A 59 -15.00 -1.87 6.54
N ASN A 60 -14.18 -1.76 7.58
CA ASN A 60 -13.65 -2.93 8.31
C ASN A 60 -14.75 -3.79 8.96
N GLU A 61 -15.79 -3.18 9.53
CA GLU A 61 -16.85 -3.86 10.28
C GLU A 61 -17.96 -4.42 9.38
N LYS A 62 -18.27 -3.77 8.25
CA LYS A 62 -19.44 -4.13 7.41
C LYS A 62 -19.08 -4.56 5.99
N VAL A 63 -18.03 -3.98 5.40
CA VAL A 63 -17.67 -4.24 4.00
C VAL A 63 -16.70 -5.42 3.90
N VAL A 64 -15.64 -5.45 4.69
CA VAL A 64 -14.67 -6.57 4.70
C VAL A 64 -15.32 -7.94 4.96
N PRO A 65 -16.33 -8.09 5.85
CA PRO A 65 -17.04 -9.37 6.02
C PRO A 65 -17.94 -9.77 4.84
N VAL A 66 -18.27 -8.85 3.93
CA VAL A 66 -18.96 -9.16 2.66
C VAL A 66 -17.94 -9.54 1.59
N LEU A 67 -16.82 -8.81 1.51
CA LEU A 67 -15.68 -9.13 0.64
C LEU A 67 -15.16 -10.55 0.88
N LYS A 68 -14.92 -10.92 2.13
CA LYS A 68 -14.48 -12.27 2.57
C LYS A 68 -15.44 -13.43 2.22
N LYS A 69 -16.63 -13.15 1.69
CA LYS A 69 -17.60 -14.15 1.22
C LYS A 69 -17.68 -14.25 -0.29
N GLN A 70 -16.99 -13.37 -1.02
CA GLN A 70 -16.96 -13.41 -2.49
C GLN A 70 -15.97 -14.48 -2.95
N HIS A 71 -16.27 -15.09 -4.10
CA HIS A 71 -15.30 -15.94 -4.78
C HIS A 71 -14.07 -15.10 -5.18
N GLY A 72 -12.88 -15.71 -5.15
CA GLY A 72 -11.62 -15.08 -5.51
C GLY A 72 -11.16 -13.90 -4.65
N PHE A 73 -11.82 -13.54 -3.54
CA PHE A 73 -11.32 -12.47 -2.66
C PHE A 73 -10.07 -12.92 -1.89
N VAL A 74 -8.99 -12.15 -2.00
CA VAL A 74 -7.70 -12.44 -1.36
C VAL A 74 -7.50 -11.61 -0.09
N ASP A 75 -7.56 -10.27 -0.19
CA ASP A 75 -7.33 -9.36 0.94
C ASP A 75 -7.88 -7.93 0.70
N GLU A 76 -7.97 -7.11 1.75
CA GLU A 76 -8.38 -5.69 1.71
C GLU A 76 -7.47 -4.83 2.60
N MET A 77 -6.87 -3.79 2.04
CA MET A 77 -6.13 -2.76 2.77
C MET A 77 -6.91 -1.44 2.79
N VAL A 78 -7.30 -0.98 3.99
CA VAL A 78 -7.95 0.32 4.20
C VAL A 78 -6.93 1.34 4.71
N LEU A 79 -6.67 2.38 3.92
CA LEU A 79 -5.68 3.44 4.22
C LEU A 79 -6.40 4.77 4.44
N VAL A 80 -6.10 5.46 5.54
CA VAL A 80 -6.53 6.85 5.77
C VAL A 80 -5.35 7.76 5.47
N SER A 81 -5.55 8.83 4.70
CA SER A 81 -4.47 9.77 4.38
C SER A 81 -4.04 10.59 5.61
N ASP A 82 -2.75 10.80 5.76
CA ASP A 82 -2.11 11.67 6.74
C ASP A 82 -2.08 13.15 6.30
N ALA A 83 -2.01 13.40 5.00
CA ALA A 83 -2.00 14.73 4.39
C ALA A 83 -3.39 15.27 4.03
N GLU A 84 -4.35 14.39 3.71
CA GLU A 84 -5.70 14.75 3.26
C GLU A 84 -6.76 14.18 4.23
N PRO A 85 -7.20 14.93 5.27
CA PRO A 85 -7.95 14.38 6.42
C PRO A 85 -9.26 13.62 6.11
N ASN A 86 -9.82 13.84 4.92
CA ASN A 86 -11.06 13.24 4.43
C ASN A 86 -10.85 12.12 3.39
N ARG A 87 -9.61 11.89 2.93
CA ARG A 87 -9.31 10.93 1.86
C ARG A 87 -8.94 9.56 2.42
N ILE A 88 -9.58 8.54 1.86
CA ILE A 88 -9.37 7.13 2.19
C ILE A 88 -9.15 6.34 0.90
N LEU A 89 -8.33 5.30 0.98
CA LEU A 89 -8.19 4.30 -0.07
C LEU A 89 -8.64 2.94 0.48
N GLY A 90 -9.56 2.26 -0.20
CA GLY A 90 -9.76 0.82 -0.07
C GLY A 90 -9.04 0.10 -1.20
N ILE A 91 -8.22 -0.89 -0.90
CA ILE A 91 -7.45 -1.65 -1.90
C ILE A 91 -7.77 -3.13 -1.71
N SER A 92 -8.57 -3.67 -2.62
CA SER A 92 -8.97 -5.09 -2.63
C SER A 92 -8.10 -5.90 -3.59
N PHE A 93 -7.74 -7.12 -3.19
CA PHE A 93 -6.99 -8.09 -3.99
C PHE A 93 -7.86 -9.29 -4.36
N TRP A 94 -7.73 -9.77 -5.60
CA TRP A 94 -8.59 -10.79 -6.19
C TRP A 94 -7.80 -11.79 -7.03
N ASP A 95 -8.11 -13.09 -6.92
CA ASP A 95 -7.45 -14.16 -7.69
C ASP A 95 -7.56 -13.95 -9.21
N THR A 96 -8.70 -13.43 -9.67
CA THR A 96 -8.94 -13.06 -11.07
C THR A 96 -9.67 -11.72 -11.19
N LYS A 97 -9.63 -11.14 -12.39
CA LYS A 97 -10.44 -9.96 -12.73
C LYS A 97 -11.93 -10.28 -12.75
N GLU A 98 -12.30 -11.45 -13.25
CA GLU A 98 -13.67 -11.93 -13.39
C GLU A 98 -14.39 -11.98 -12.04
N ASP A 99 -13.69 -12.44 -10.99
CA ASP A 99 -14.17 -12.46 -9.60
C ASP A 99 -14.45 -11.03 -9.08
N ALA A 100 -13.49 -10.12 -9.28
CA ALA A 100 -13.62 -8.73 -8.86
C ALA A 100 -14.77 -7.99 -9.56
N GLU A 101 -15.00 -8.32 -10.84
CA GLU A 101 -16.10 -7.79 -11.65
C GLU A 101 -17.45 -8.41 -11.28
N GLN A 102 -17.50 -9.70 -10.91
CA GLN A 102 -18.72 -10.31 -10.36
C GLN A 102 -19.12 -9.64 -9.04
N TYR A 103 -18.18 -9.50 -8.12
CA TYR A 103 -18.36 -8.72 -6.89
C TYR A 103 -18.85 -7.29 -7.19
N HIS A 104 -18.26 -6.62 -8.18
CA HIS A 104 -18.62 -5.26 -8.55
C HIS A 104 -20.07 -5.15 -9.04
N ARG A 105 -20.57 -6.11 -9.83
CA ARG A 105 -21.97 -6.10 -10.28
C ARG A 105 -22.95 -6.42 -9.16
N GLU A 106 -22.63 -7.37 -8.29
CA GLU A 106 -23.62 -7.95 -7.36
C GLU A 106 -23.69 -7.26 -5.99
N GLN A 107 -22.55 -6.79 -5.45
CA GLN A 107 -22.46 -6.35 -4.06
C GLN A 107 -21.98 -4.90 -3.92
N PHE A 108 -21.14 -4.39 -4.82
CA PHE A 108 -20.62 -3.03 -4.73
C PHE A 108 -21.71 -1.94 -4.64
N PRO A 109 -22.86 -2.01 -5.36
CA PRO A 109 -23.94 -1.04 -5.19
C PRO A 109 -24.54 -1.05 -3.77
N LYS A 110 -24.76 -2.23 -3.18
CA LYS A 110 -25.31 -2.39 -1.83
C LYS A 110 -24.33 -1.88 -0.76
N ILE A 111 -23.05 -2.16 -0.94
CA ILE A 111 -21.96 -1.65 -0.10
C ILE A 111 -21.89 -0.13 -0.21
N HIS A 112 -21.92 0.40 -1.42
CA HIS A 112 -21.91 1.84 -1.68
C HIS A 112 -23.08 2.53 -0.96
N ASP A 113 -24.32 2.08 -1.14
CA ASP A 113 -25.49 2.62 -0.46
C ASP A 113 -25.34 2.58 1.07
N SER A 114 -24.74 1.53 1.63
CA SER A 114 -24.51 1.41 3.08
C SER A 114 -23.54 2.45 3.64
N VAL A 115 -22.55 2.91 2.85
CA VAL A 115 -21.54 3.91 3.26
C VAL A 115 -21.84 5.31 2.73
N ARG A 116 -22.76 5.47 1.77
CA ARG A 116 -23.06 6.72 1.05
C ARG A 116 -23.33 7.92 1.98
N HIS A 117 -23.95 7.68 3.12
CA HIS A 117 -24.24 8.72 4.12
C HIS A 117 -22.97 9.36 4.73
N LEU A 118 -21.81 8.69 4.66
CA LEU A 118 -20.50 9.16 5.11
C LEU A 118 -19.64 9.78 3.99
N LEU A 119 -20.04 9.62 2.73
CA LEU A 119 -19.30 10.12 1.57
C LEU A 119 -19.66 11.58 1.24
N GLU A 120 -18.65 12.36 0.86
CA GLU A 120 -18.80 13.71 0.29
C GLU A 120 -19.03 13.63 -1.22
N THR A 121 -18.34 12.72 -1.90
CA THR A 121 -18.42 12.48 -3.35
C THR A 121 -18.57 11.00 -3.66
N GLU A 122 -19.07 10.68 -4.85
CA GLU A 122 -19.11 9.30 -5.36
C GLU A 122 -17.67 8.71 -5.45
N PRO A 123 -17.46 7.41 -5.14
CA PRO A 123 -16.12 6.79 -5.12
C PRO A 123 -15.43 6.75 -6.50
N GLY A 124 -14.13 7.06 -6.53
CA GLY A 124 -13.29 6.82 -7.71
C GLY A 124 -12.77 5.38 -7.72
N VAL A 125 -13.14 4.58 -8.73
CA VAL A 125 -12.64 3.20 -8.88
C VAL A 125 -11.52 3.15 -9.92
N ARG A 126 -10.40 2.51 -9.60
CA ARG A 126 -9.32 2.14 -10.52
C ARG A 126 -8.98 0.66 -10.37
N THR A 127 -8.42 0.08 -11.42
CA THR A 127 -8.17 -1.36 -11.55
C THR A 127 -6.78 -1.61 -12.11
N PHE A 128 -6.06 -2.58 -11.55
CA PHE A 128 -4.70 -2.90 -11.96
C PHE A 128 -4.45 -4.41 -11.88
N ASP A 129 -3.59 -4.92 -12.76
CA ASP A 129 -3.01 -6.25 -12.63
C ASP A 129 -1.80 -6.17 -11.68
N VAL A 130 -1.71 -7.06 -10.71
CA VAL A 130 -0.72 -6.99 -9.64
C VAL A 130 0.59 -7.66 -10.07
N HIS A 131 1.52 -6.83 -10.55
CA HIS A 131 2.85 -7.29 -10.96
C HIS A 131 3.64 -7.97 -9.84
N THR A 132 3.59 -7.45 -8.60
CA THR A 132 4.33 -8.00 -7.44
C THR A 132 3.70 -7.52 -6.14
N SER A 133 3.63 -8.39 -5.12
CA SER A 133 3.26 -8.03 -3.75
C SER A 133 4.23 -8.69 -2.75
N THR A 134 4.53 -8.00 -1.65
CA THR A 134 5.47 -8.45 -0.60
C THR A 134 4.82 -8.60 0.78
N THR A 135 3.70 -7.93 1.02
CA THR A 135 3.03 -7.85 2.33
C THR A 135 2.50 -9.20 2.80
N HIS A 136 2.06 -10.03 1.84
CA HIS A 136 1.61 -11.40 2.05
C HIS A 136 2.30 -12.30 1.03
N ARG A 137 2.59 -13.56 1.39
CA ARG A 137 3.12 -14.59 0.46
C ARG A 137 2.03 -15.05 -0.52
N ILE A 138 1.59 -14.12 -1.35
CA ILE A 138 0.89 -14.42 -2.59
C ILE A 138 2.01 -14.87 -3.53
N GLU A 139 2.18 -16.20 -3.65
CA GLU A 139 3.22 -16.75 -4.50
C GLU A 139 3.01 -16.21 -5.90
N ALA A 140 4.06 -15.56 -6.44
CA ALA A 140 3.92 -14.75 -7.64
C ALA A 140 3.24 -15.58 -8.74
N GLY A 141 2.12 -15.05 -9.24
CA GLY A 141 1.66 -15.34 -10.58
C GLY A 141 2.86 -15.21 -11.52
N LYS A 142 3.12 -16.29 -12.24
CA LYS A 142 4.40 -16.62 -12.84
C LYS A 142 4.21 -16.62 -14.35
N ALA A 143 4.11 -15.48 -15.05
CA ALA A 143 3.45 -15.31 -16.37
C ALA A 143 3.77 -16.39 -17.45
N ALA A 144 2.73 -17.05 -18.02
CA ALA A 144 2.76 -18.22 -18.93
C ALA A 144 3.65 -18.15 -20.19
#